data_AF-A0A0J7KQK1-F1
#
_entry.id   AF-A0A0J7KQK1-F1
#
_cell.length_a   1.000
_cell.length_b   1.000
_cell.length_c   1.000
_cell.angle_alpha   90.00
_cell.angle_beta   90.00
_cell.angle_gamma   90.00
#
_symmetry.space_group_name_H-M   'P 1'
#
loop_
_entity.id
_entity.type
_entity.pdbx_description
1 polymer ?
#
loop_
_entity_poly.entity_id
_entity_poly.type
_entity_poly.pdbx_seq_one_letter_code
_entity_poly.pdbx_strand_id
1 'polypeptide(L)'
;MAMEMWKYILALIIVNSVATERIKDMIYMPLEGVAACFRRHNGTHQFGCSSSRSGSVGVVHLIEVDNDITWIERNATAGPYTVVLPFEMFTRNTLVRLRNTDNINGVLLTKNTSHERPSKYSPEDKCPNRYSGYKKCNDMKPWNPFGSALLMEDWPFPMFYTQNQTALEAIRSCFQTHNAHDLETQYQRSLCAIEMKSFMYAAVNSESCIKRTDFKLNFNPTQFCDPLGDRNIHWPLAPLDENNNTVIMVTARLDASSLFDGISPGAGNVVTGLVTLLATAYYLNHLNATVDSTCQSSLPNCYKNRVSTQIL
;
A
#
# COMPACT_ATOMS: atom_id res chain seq x y z
N MET A 1 11.89 29.11 -59.47
CA MET A 1 11.42 29.88 -58.29
C MET A 1 10.35 29.16 -57.49
N ALA A 2 9.28 28.62 -58.09
CA ALA A 2 8.21 27.92 -57.36
C ALA A 2 8.67 26.67 -56.57
N MET A 3 9.60 25.89 -57.12
CA MET A 3 10.09 24.65 -56.47
C MET A 3 10.98 24.90 -55.25
N GLU A 4 11.76 25.99 -55.25
CA GLU A 4 12.54 26.42 -54.07
C GLU A 4 11.61 26.95 -52.97
N MET A 5 10.61 27.76 -53.33
CA MET A 5 9.57 28.23 -52.39
C MET A 5 8.81 27.07 -51.73
N TRP A 6 8.49 26.01 -52.47
CA TRP A 6 7.80 24.83 -51.92
C TRP A 6 8.66 24.05 -50.92
N LYS A 7 9.98 23.99 -51.13
CA LYS A 7 10.92 23.40 -50.15
C LYS A 7 10.96 24.19 -48.85
N TYR A 8 10.96 25.53 -48.91
CA TYR A 8 10.91 26.37 -47.71
C TYR A 8 9.59 26.23 -46.96
N ILE A 9 8.46 26.14 -47.68
CA ILE A 9 7.14 25.91 -47.09
C ILE A 9 7.06 24.52 -46.43
N LEU A 10 7.53 23.47 -47.10
CA LEU A 10 7.61 22.12 -46.53
C LEU A 10 8.53 22.07 -45.31
N ALA A 11 9.68 22.72 -45.35
CA ALA A 11 10.58 22.82 -44.20
C ALA A 11 9.91 23.55 -43.03
N LEU A 12 9.19 24.64 -43.28
CA LEU A 12 8.40 25.35 -42.27
C LEU A 12 7.30 24.47 -41.67
N ILE A 13 6.59 23.70 -42.48
CA ILE A 13 5.55 22.79 -42.01
C ILE A 13 6.15 21.67 -41.17
N ILE A 14 7.26 21.06 -41.61
CA ILE A 14 7.95 19.99 -40.89
C ILE A 14 8.49 20.51 -39.55
N VAL A 15 9.13 21.69 -39.52
CA VAL A 15 9.63 22.29 -38.27
C VAL A 15 8.49 22.59 -37.30
N ASN A 16 7.38 23.16 -37.78
CA ASN A 16 6.22 23.44 -36.94
C ASN A 16 5.54 22.16 -36.42
N SER A 17 5.48 21.10 -37.22
CA SER A 17 4.88 19.82 -36.79
C SER A 17 5.76 19.02 -35.83
N VAL A 18 7.08 19.26 -35.80
CA VAL A 18 7.98 18.71 -34.77
C VAL A 18 7.87 19.49 -33.45
N ALA A 19 7.50 20.78 -33.50
CA ALA A 19 7.40 21.65 -32.33
C ALA A 19 6.00 21.69 -31.69
N THR A 20 5.00 20.98 -32.22
CA THR A 20 3.67 20.94 -31.60
C THR A 20 3.65 20.03 -30.38
N GLU A 21 3.43 20.61 -29.21
CA GLU A 21 3.09 19.85 -28.01
C GLU A 21 1.59 19.53 -27.98
N ARG A 22 1.26 18.36 -27.43
CA ARG A 22 -0.13 17.95 -27.27
C ARG A 22 -0.77 18.83 -26.21
N ILE A 23 -1.98 19.34 -26.47
CA ILE A 23 -2.76 20.16 -25.50
C ILE A 23 -2.88 19.46 -24.13
N LYS A 24 -2.98 18.13 -24.12
CA LYS A 24 -3.01 17.35 -22.88
C LYS A 24 -1.74 17.55 -22.05
N ASP A 25 -0.58 17.56 -22.68
CA ASP A 25 0.73 17.61 -22.02
C ASP A 25 1.07 19.04 -21.56
N MET A 26 0.43 20.05 -22.19
CA MET A 26 0.42 21.44 -21.72
C MET A 26 -0.44 21.68 -20.46
N ILE A 27 -1.43 20.82 -20.21
CA ILE A 27 -2.40 20.97 -19.09
C ILE A 27 -2.09 20.01 -17.95
N TYR A 28 -1.71 18.77 -18.26
CA TYR A 28 -1.59 17.70 -17.28
C TYR A 28 -0.17 17.14 -17.21
N MET A 29 0.34 17.04 -15.99
CA MET A 29 1.56 16.31 -15.67
C MET A 29 1.20 14.97 -15.02
N PRO A 30 1.53 13.81 -15.63
CA PRO A 30 1.30 12.52 -15.00
C PRO A 30 2.28 12.32 -13.83
N LEU A 31 1.78 11.73 -12.73
CA LEU A 31 2.61 11.30 -11.61
C LEU A 31 2.86 9.80 -11.70
N GLU A 32 4.11 9.42 -11.98
CA GLU A 32 4.53 8.02 -12.09
C GLU A 32 5.09 7.48 -10.79
N GLY A 33 5.07 6.15 -10.63
CA GLY A 33 5.63 5.46 -9.46
C GLY A 33 4.83 5.66 -8.17
N VAL A 34 3.52 5.94 -8.30
CA VAL A 34 2.61 6.11 -7.17
C VAL A 34 1.89 4.80 -6.85
N ALA A 35 1.77 4.47 -5.56
CA ALA A 35 1.04 3.31 -5.09
C ALA A 35 -0.32 3.72 -4.53
N ALA A 36 -1.40 3.15 -5.06
CA ALA A 36 -2.76 3.45 -4.63
C ALA A 36 -3.17 2.62 -3.41
N CYS A 37 -3.94 3.22 -2.52
CA CYS A 37 -4.72 2.48 -1.54
C CYS A 37 -5.90 1.79 -2.24
N PHE A 38 -6.16 0.55 -1.87
CA PHE A 38 -7.18 -0.29 -2.50
C PHE A 38 -8.23 -0.76 -1.48
N ARG A 39 -9.41 -1.14 -1.98
CA ARG A 39 -10.52 -1.59 -1.15
C ARG A 39 -10.46 -3.10 -0.91
N ARG A 40 -10.64 -3.52 0.35
CA ARG A 40 -10.83 -4.91 0.77
C ARG A 40 -12.19 -5.06 1.43
N HIS A 41 -12.73 -6.27 1.42
CA HIS A 41 -14.04 -6.56 1.97
C HIS A 41 -13.96 -7.74 2.94
N ASN A 42 -14.79 -7.69 3.98
CA ASN A 42 -15.11 -8.82 4.82
C ASN A 42 -16.61 -9.14 4.66
N GLY A 43 -17.10 -10.19 5.33
CA GLY A 43 -18.50 -10.61 5.25
C GLY A 43 -19.49 -9.51 5.64
N THR A 44 -19.08 -8.51 6.42
CA THR A 44 -19.96 -7.44 6.92
C THR A 44 -19.64 -6.05 6.37
N HIS A 45 -18.36 -5.67 6.28
CA HIS A 45 -17.93 -4.30 5.96
C HIS A 45 -16.89 -4.28 4.83
N GLN A 46 -16.66 -3.08 4.30
CA GLN A 46 -15.55 -2.75 3.41
C GLN A 46 -14.50 -1.90 4.15
N PHE A 47 -13.26 -1.95 3.68
CA PHE A 47 -12.12 -1.21 4.25
C PHE A 47 -11.20 -0.74 3.14
N GLY A 48 -10.38 0.28 3.40
CA GLY A 48 -9.44 0.84 2.42
C GLY A 48 -10.02 2.05 1.70
N CYS A 49 -9.64 2.26 0.45
CA CYS A 49 -9.92 3.52 -0.26
C CYS A 49 -10.48 3.29 -1.67
N SER A 50 -11.14 4.31 -2.20
CA SER A 50 -11.56 4.38 -3.61
C SER A 50 -11.70 5.83 -4.04
N SER A 51 -11.40 6.12 -5.30
CA SER A 51 -11.78 7.40 -5.91
C SER A 51 -13.23 7.39 -6.39
N SER A 52 -13.70 8.53 -6.87
CA SER A 52 -14.89 8.62 -7.73
C SER A 52 -14.65 7.89 -9.08
N ARG A 53 -15.72 7.51 -9.79
CA ARG A 53 -15.65 6.76 -11.05
C ARG A 53 -14.83 7.46 -12.15
N SER A 54 -14.91 8.79 -12.21
CA SER A 54 -14.19 9.58 -13.21
C SER A 54 -12.84 10.11 -12.69
N GLY A 55 -12.45 9.72 -11.47
CA GLY A 55 -11.33 10.32 -10.75
C GLY A 55 -11.79 11.36 -9.74
N SER A 56 -11.01 11.51 -8.69
CA SER A 56 -11.22 12.51 -7.65
C SER A 56 -10.24 13.65 -7.85
N VAL A 57 -10.76 14.82 -8.24
CA VAL A 57 -9.97 16.04 -8.42
C VAL A 57 -10.04 16.87 -7.13
N GLY A 58 -8.90 17.36 -6.66
CA GLY A 58 -8.87 18.28 -5.54
C GLY A 58 -7.72 19.28 -5.63
N VAL A 59 -7.97 20.49 -5.13
CA VAL A 59 -6.99 21.58 -5.02
C VAL A 59 -5.87 21.14 -4.10
N VAL A 60 -4.63 21.27 -4.54
CA VAL A 60 -3.47 20.86 -3.73
C VAL A 60 -3.36 21.73 -2.48
N HIS A 61 -3.26 21.09 -1.32
CA HIS A 61 -2.90 21.74 -0.07
C HIS A 61 -1.75 20.98 0.60
N LEU A 62 -0.59 21.61 0.75
CA LEU A 62 0.53 21.03 1.47
C LEU A 62 0.31 21.19 2.98
N ILE A 63 0.56 20.13 3.73
CA ILE A 63 0.52 20.16 5.19
C ILE A 63 1.92 19.90 5.70
N GLU A 64 2.48 20.85 6.43
CA GLU A 64 3.77 20.73 7.10
C GLU A 64 3.60 20.76 8.62
N VAL A 65 2.57 21.45 9.11
CA VAL A 65 2.27 21.58 10.55
C VAL A 65 0.79 21.32 10.84
N ASP A 66 0.46 21.02 12.10
CA ASP A 66 -0.94 20.77 12.52
C ASP A 66 -1.87 21.95 12.24
N ASN A 67 -1.32 23.17 12.25
CA ASN A 67 -2.06 24.39 11.94
C ASN A 67 -2.63 24.37 10.51
N ASP A 68 -1.97 23.73 9.55
CA ASP A 68 -2.45 23.64 8.17
C ASP A 68 -3.73 22.78 8.10
N ILE A 69 -3.80 21.72 8.93
CA ILE A 69 -5.03 20.92 9.08
C ILE A 69 -6.14 21.79 9.67
N THR A 70 -5.85 22.57 10.71
CA THR A 70 -6.86 23.45 11.33
C THR A 70 -7.36 24.53 10.38
N TRP A 71 -6.51 24.98 9.45
CA TRP A 71 -6.91 25.90 8.40
C TRP A 71 -7.90 25.24 7.43
N ILE A 72 -7.66 24.00 6.99
CA ILE A 72 -8.62 23.26 6.17
C ILE A 72 -9.96 23.08 6.90
N GLU A 73 -9.91 22.76 8.20
CA GLU A 73 -11.11 22.53 9.01
C GLU A 73 -12.01 23.77 9.17
N ARG A 74 -11.44 24.98 9.14
CA ARG A 74 -12.17 26.22 9.52
C ARG A 74 -12.24 27.27 8.42
N ASN A 75 -11.22 27.38 7.60
CA ASN A 75 -10.98 28.53 6.71
C ASN A 75 -10.90 28.14 5.22
N ALA A 76 -11.10 26.87 4.88
CA ALA A 76 -11.11 26.39 3.50
C ALA A 76 -12.22 27.04 2.66
N THR A 77 -11.88 27.58 1.48
CA THR A 77 -12.83 28.35 0.64
C THR A 77 -13.06 27.79 -0.77
N ALA A 78 -12.14 27.02 -1.34
CA ALA A 78 -12.14 26.64 -2.76
C ALA A 78 -12.35 25.15 -3.05
N GLY A 79 -12.59 24.33 -2.01
CA GLY A 79 -12.54 22.88 -2.11
C GLY A 79 -13.48 22.26 -3.16
N PRO A 80 -13.31 20.96 -3.46
CA PRO A 80 -12.60 19.97 -2.64
C PRO A 80 -11.06 20.05 -2.72
N TYR A 81 -10.39 19.68 -1.64
CA TYR A 81 -8.93 19.69 -1.52
C TYR A 81 -8.33 18.28 -1.65
N THR A 82 -7.12 18.22 -2.22
CA THR A 82 -6.22 17.08 -2.17
C THR A 82 -5.04 17.43 -1.27
N VAL A 83 -4.93 16.72 -0.16
CA VAL A 83 -3.93 17.01 0.87
C VAL A 83 -2.64 16.26 0.61
N VAL A 84 -1.51 16.96 0.65
CA VAL A 84 -0.19 16.33 0.60
C VAL A 84 0.36 16.23 2.01
N LEU A 85 0.43 15.01 2.53
CA LEU A 85 0.85 14.71 3.90
C LEU A 85 2.28 14.16 3.94
N PRO A 86 3.14 14.65 4.84
CA PRO A 86 4.37 13.96 5.20
C PRO A 86 4.04 12.70 6.01
N PHE A 87 4.91 11.70 5.92
CA PHE A 87 4.71 10.42 6.59
C PHE A 87 4.56 10.53 8.12
N GLU A 88 5.21 11.51 8.74
CA GLU A 88 5.11 11.74 10.19
C GLU A 88 3.69 12.12 10.65
N MET A 89 2.92 12.81 9.80
CA MET A 89 1.55 13.23 10.10
C MET A 89 0.50 12.20 9.66
N PHE A 90 0.93 11.08 9.07
CA PHE A 90 0.06 10.01 8.60
C PHE A 90 -0.41 9.13 9.77
N THR A 91 -1.35 9.66 10.55
CA THR A 91 -1.95 8.99 11.70
C THR A 91 -3.46 8.87 11.55
N ARG A 92 -4.06 7.91 12.27
CA ARG A 92 -5.52 7.74 12.28
C ARG A 92 -6.24 9.01 12.71
N ASN A 93 -5.73 9.73 13.71
CA ASN A 93 -6.36 10.95 14.20
C ASN A 93 -6.39 12.03 13.10
N THR A 94 -5.27 12.24 12.40
CA THR A 94 -5.17 13.18 11.29
C THR A 94 -6.14 12.83 10.16
N LEU A 95 -6.18 11.56 9.74
CA LEU A 95 -7.05 11.14 8.63
C LEU A 95 -8.53 11.21 9.00
N VAL A 96 -8.90 10.92 10.25
CA VAL A 96 -10.28 11.08 10.74
C VAL A 96 -10.67 12.56 10.80
N ARG A 97 -9.77 13.44 11.24
CA ARG A 97 -9.99 14.90 11.19
C ARG A 97 -10.27 15.37 9.78
N LEU A 98 -9.40 15.00 8.83
CA LEU A 98 -9.58 15.32 7.41
C LEU A 98 -10.89 14.76 6.84
N ARG A 99 -11.25 13.53 7.18
CA ARG A 99 -12.52 12.92 6.79
C ARG A 99 -13.72 13.73 7.27
N ASN A 100 -13.70 14.18 8.52
CA ASN A 100 -14.84 14.89 9.12
C ASN A 100 -15.04 16.30 8.56
N THR A 101 -14.14 16.81 7.73
CA THR A 101 -14.32 18.10 7.04
C THR A 101 -15.27 18.02 5.85
N ASP A 102 -15.53 16.81 5.32
CA ASP A 102 -16.30 16.55 4.09
C ASP A 102 -15.83 17.37 2.86
N ASN A 103 -14.63 17.94 2.92
CA ASN A 103 -14.06 18.82 1.89
C ASN A 103 -12.74 18.27 1.31
N ILE A 104 -12.42 17.01 1.60
CA ILE A 104 -11.23 16.31 1.11
C ILE A 104 -11.64 15.28 0.06
N ASN A 105 -11.00 15.35 -1.11
CA ASN A 105 -11.22 14.43 -2.21
C ASN A 105 -9.97 13.60 -2.55
N GLY A 106 -8.89 13.74 -1.78
CA GLY A 106 -7.70 12.90 -1.94
C GLY A 106 -6.64 13.17 -0.88
N VAL A 107 -5.82 12.16 -0.61
CA VAL A 107 -4.64 12.28 0.25
C VAL A 107 -3.43 11.69 -0.46
N LEU A 108 -2.40 12.51 -0.65
CA LEU A 108 -1.11 12.09 -1.17
C LEU A 108 -0.12 11.98 -0.01
N LEU A 109 0.24 10.75 0.34
CA LEU A 109 1.29 10.46 1.30
C LEU A 109 2.65 10.54 0.63
N THR A 110 3.51 11.38 1.18
CA THR A 110 4.84 11.62 0.66
C THR A 110 5.86 11.15 1.68
N LYS A 111 6.88 10.43 1.18
CA LYS A 111 8.04 10.08 1.98
C LYS A 111 9.25 10.79 1.40
N ASN A 112 9.71 11.80 2.12
CA ASN A 112 10.99 12.40 1.84
C ASN A 112 12.10 11.51 2.41
N THR A 113 13.01 11.03 1.56
CA THR A 113 14.16 10.19 1.94
C THR A 113 15.10 10.85 2.94
N SER A 114 15.12 12.17 3.00
CA SER A 114 15.98 12.95 3.90
C SER A 114 15.43 13.03 5.33
N HIS A 115 14.12 12.81 5.53
CA HIS A 115 13.52 12.81 6.85
C HIS A 115 13.64 11.43 7.50
N GLU A 116 13.85 11.44 8.82
CA GLU A 116 13.89 10.21 9.59
C GLU A 116 12.51 9.53 9.59
N ARG A 117 12.52 8.20 9.64
CA ARG A 117 11.27 7.45 9.79
C ARG A 117 10.72 7.70 11.19
N PRO A 118 9.39 7.80 11.36
CA PRO A 118 8.82 7.89 12.69
C PRO A 118 9.24 6.67 13.52
N SER A 119 9.57 6.91 14.78
CA SER A 119 10.04 5.86 15.70
C SER A 119 9.06 4.69 15.83
N LYS A 120 7.76 4.96 15.68
CA LYS A 120 6.66 4.00 15.88
C LYS A 120 5.57 4.25 14.84
N TYR A 121 5.22 3.23 14.09
CA TYR A 121 4.06 3.24 13.20
C TYR A 121 3.65 1.80 12.87
N SER A 122 2.36 1.50 12.99
CA SER A 122 1.80 0.23 12.51
C SER A 122 0.38 0.46 12.00
N PRO A 123 0.10 0.22 10.71
CA PRO A 123 -1.25 0.41 10.16
C PRO A 123 -2.21 -0.71 10.59
N GLU A 124 -1.69 -1.81 11.14
CA GLU A 124 -2.49 -2.93 11.62
C GLU A 124 -3.22 -2.64 12.93
N ASP A 125 -4.17 -3.53 13.28
CA ASP A 125 -4.81 -3.49 14.60
C ASP A 125 -3.80 -3.76 15.73
N LYS A 126 -4.15 -3.34 16.95
CA LYS A 126 -3.42 -3.67 18.17
C LYS A 126 -3.39 -5.17 18.44
N CYS A 127 -4.43 -5.86 18.01
CA CYS A 127 -4.57 -7.30 18.12
C CYS A 127 -4.88 -7.89 16.74
N PRO A 128 -3.84 -8.14 15.91
CA PRO A 128 -4.02 -8.76 14.60
C PRO A 128 -4.79 -10.08 14.72
N ASN A 129 -5.71 -10.35 13.79
CA ASN A 129 -6.53 -11.57 13.75
C ASN A 129 -7.35 -11.86 15.02
N ARG A 130 -7.80 -10.81 15.73
CA ARG A 130 -8.63 -10.86 16.95
C ARG A 130 -9.76 -11.90 16.91
N TYR A 131 -10.42 -12.06 15.77
CA TYR A 131 -11.61 -12.91 15.62
C TYR A 131 -11.32 -14.30 15.02
N SER A 132 -10.09 -14.54 14.54
CA SER A 132 -9.73 -15.78 13.83
C SER A 132 -8.87 -16.72 14.67
N GLY A 133 -8.33 -16.25 15.80
CA GLY A 133 -7.44 -17.03 16.66
C GLY A 133 -8.16 -17.81 17.75
N TYR A 134 -7.56 -18.93 18.17
CA TYR A 134 -8.01 -19.70 19.34
C TYR A 134 -7.86 -18.91 20.66
N LYS A 135 -6.76 -18.15 20.79
CA LYS A 135 -6.51 -17.29 21.96
C LYS A 135 -7.00 -15.87 21.68
N LYS A 136 -7.82 -15.34 22.57
CA LYS A 136 -8.21 -13.93 22.56
C LYS A 136 -7.03 -13.06 22.98
N CYS A 137 -6.78 -12.00 22.21
CA CYS A 137 -5.79 -10.99 22.57
C CYS A 137 -6.25 -10.23 23.81
N ASN A 138 -5.31 -9.89 24.71
CA ASN A 138 -5.60 -9.07 25.87
C ASN A 138 -5.47 -7.59 25.51
N ASP A 139 -6.54 -6.81 25.62
CA ASP A 139 -6.51 -5.38 25.30
C ASP A 139 -5.58 -4.57 26.24
N MET A 140 -5.30 -5.06 27.46
CA MET A 140 -4.35 -4.43 28.39
C MET A 140 -2.88 -4.70 28.02
N LYS A 141 -2.61 -5.81 27.33
CA LYS A 141 -1.27 -6.23 26.88
C LYS A 141 -1.36 -6.70 25.43
N PRO A 142 -1.60 -5.78 24.49
CA PRO A 142 -1.77 -6.12 23.08
C PRO A 142 -0.45 -6.62 22.48
N TRP A 143 -0.55 -7.51 21.49
CA TRP A 143 0.62 -7.99 20.73
C TRP A 143 1.29 -6.86 19.94
N ASN A 144 0.50 -5.88 19.47
CA ASN A 144 0.98 -4.72 18.72
C ASN A 144 0.53 -3.42 19.42
N PRO A 145 1.28 -2.90 20.41
CA PRO A 145 0.87 -1.70 21.16
C PRO A 145 0.76 -0.44 20.28
N PHE A 146 1.46 -0.40 19.14
CA PHE A 146 1.48 0.73 18.20
C PHE A 146 0.49 0.56 17.04
N GLY A 147 -0.38 -0.45 17.10
CA GLY A 147 -1.42 -0.68 16.10
C GLY A 147 -2.43 0.46 16.05
N SER A 148 -2.60 1.04 14.86
CA SER A 148 -3.54 2.14 14.60
C SER A 148 -4.85 1.68 13.96
N ALA A 149 -4.93 0.43 13.48
CA ALA A 149 -6.08 -0.12 12.76
C ALA A 149 -6.48 0.66 11.49
N LEU A 150 -5.53 1.36 10.86
CA LEU A 150 -5.75 2.09 9.60
C LEU A 150 -6.20 1.18 8.44
N LEU A 151 -5.75 -0.08 8.42
CA LEU A 151 -6.14 -1.07 7.40
C LEU A 151 -7.60 -1.53 7.52
N MET A 152 -8.23 -1.31 8.67
CA MET A 152 -9.56 -1.80 9.02
C MET A 152 -10.62 -0.68 8.99
N GLU A 153 -10.28 0.47 8.40
CA GLU A 153 -11.18 1.63 8.27
C GLU A 153 -11.56 1.82 6.80
N ASP A 154 -12.79 2.24 6.53
CA ASP A 154 -13.25 2.65 5.21
C ASP A 154 -13.02 4.16 5.03
N TRP A 155 -12.21 4.52 4.04
CA TRP A 155 -11.83 5.90 3.75
C TRP A 155 -12.63 6.40 2.53
N PRO A 156 -13.36 7.52 2.65
CA PRO A 156 -14.22 8.01 1.57
C PRO A 156 -13.46 8.69 0.42
N PHE A 157 -12.15 8.95 0.62
CA PHE A 157 -11.27 9.55 -0.37
C PHE A 157 -10.15 8.58 -0.77
N PRO A 158 -9.62 8.67 -2.00
CA PRO A 158 -8.47 7.91 -2.43
C PRO A 158 -7.21 8.39 -1.70
N MET A 159 -6.33 7.42 -1.39
CA MET A 159 -5.01 7.70 -0.86
C MET A 159 -3.95 7.14 -1.79
N PHE A 160 -2.91 7.93 -2.06
CA PHE A 160 -1.77 7.52 -2.87
C PHE A 160 -0.48 7.71 -2.10
N TYR A 161 0.52 6.90 -2.40
CA TYR A 161 1.84 6.97 -1.80
C TYR A 161 2.90 7.18 -2.85
N THR A 162 3.83 8.11 -2.60
CA THR A 162 4.98 8.36 -3.47
C THR A 162 6.26 8.56 -2.67
N GLN A 163 7.37 8.04 -3.22
CA GLN A 163 8.74 8.29 -2.77
C GLN A 163 9.54 9.12 -3.79
N ASN A 164 8.92 9.49 -4.91
CA ASN A 164 9.61 10.19 -5.99
C ASN A 164 9.78 11.67 -5.63
N GLN A 165 11.04 12.09 -5.43
CA GLN A 165 11.37 13.46 -5.03
C GLN A 165 11.09 14.47 -6.12
N THR A 166 11.31 14.12 -7.39
CA THR A 166 11.02 15.02 -8.52
C THR A 166 9.52 15.33 -8.61
N ALA A 167 8.68 14.32 -8.40
CA ALA A 167 7.23 14.50 -8.33
C ALA A 167 6.82 15.39 -7.14
N LEU A 168 7.47 15.21 -5.98
CA LEU A 168 7.22 16.03 -4.80
C LEU A 168 7.60 17.50 -5.02
N GLU A 169 8.75 17.76 -5.63
CA GLU A 169 9.23 19.10 -5.96
C GLU A 169 8.32 19.79 -6.98
N ALA A 170 7.84 19.07 -8.00
CA ALA A 170 6.87 19.59 -8.96
C ALA A 170 5.55 20.00 -8.28
N ILE A 171 5.03 19.15 -7.38
CA ILE A 171 3.81 19.45 -6.62
C ILE A 171 4.02 20.66 -5.70
N ARG A 172 5.17 20.72 -5.02
CA ARG A 172 5.52 21.85 -4.15
C ARG A 172 5.63 23.16 -4.93
N SER A 173 6.29 23.13 -6.08
CA SER A 173 6.41 24.29 -6.99
C SER A 173 5.03 24.76 -7.48
N CYS A 174 4.16 23.82 -7.86
CA CYS A 174 2.79 24.10 -8.30
C CYS A 174 1.95 24.72 -7.17
N PHE A 175 2.07 24.19 -5.94
CA PHE A 175 1.40 24.75 -4.77
C PHE A 175 1.91 26.15 -4.43
N GLN A 176 3.22 26.38 -4.43
CA GLN A 176 3.79 27.69 -4.13
C GLN A 176 3.40 28.75 -5.17
N THR A 177 3.48 28.40 -6.44
CA THR A 177 3.19 29.32 -7.56
C THR A 177 1.71 29.70 -7.60
N HIS A 178 0.84 28.71 -7.41
CA HIS A 178 -0.60 28.94 -7.51
C HIS A 178 -1.23 29.06 -6.12
N ASN A 179 -1.22 28.03 -5.27
CA ASN A 179 -2.16 27.92 -4.15
C ASN A 179 -1.74 28.65 -2.86
N ALA A 180 -0.46 28.99 -2.68
CA ALA A 180 0.07 29.50 -1.42
C ALA A 180 -0.36 30.94 -1.04
N HIS A 181 -0.76 31.75 -2.03
CA HIS A 181 -1.14 33.15 -1.82
C HIS A 181 -2.66 33.32 -1.70
N ASP A 182 -3.09 34.36 -0.98
CA ASP A 182 -4.48 34.79 -0.86
C ASP A 182 -5.45 33.65 -0.52
N LEU A 183 -5.18 32.98 0.61
CA LEU A 183 -5.93 31.80 1.08
C LEU A 183 -7.44 32.07 1.22
N GLU A 184 -7.84 33.29 1.56
CA GLU A 184 -9.23 33.70 1.76
C GLU A 184 -10.02 33.82 0.44
N THR A 185 -9.35 34.12 -0.67
CA THR A 185 -9.97 34.36 -1.99
C THR A 185 -9.59 33.30 -3.03
N GLN A 186 -9.08 32.14 -2.59
CA GLN A 186 -8.67 31.04 -3.48
C GLN A 186 -9.73 30.63 -4.51
N TYR A 187 -11.02 30.69 -4.16
CA TYR A 187 -12.10 30.28 -5.04
C TYR A 187 -12.25 31.15 -6.31
N GLN A 188 -11.64 32.35 -6.35
CA GLN A 188 -11.79 33.29 -7.47
C GLN A 188 -10.75 33.11 -8.58
N ARG A 189 -9.79 32.20 -8.42
CA ARG A 189 -8.60 32.09 -9.28
C ARG A 189 -8.35 30.66 -9.75
N SER A 190 -7.50 30.52 -10.75
CA SER A 190 -7.00 29.22 -11.18
C SER A 190 -6.03 28.66 -10.12
N LEU A 191 -6.29 27.42 -9.72
CA LEU A 191 -5.56 26.71 -8.68
C LEU A 191 -4.86 25.48 -9.27
N CYS A 192 -3.77 25.08 -8.64
CA CYS A 192 -3.14 23.80 -8.89
C CYS A 192 -3.98 22.69 -8.24
N ALA A 193 -4.31 21.65 -9.00
CA ALA A 193 -5.11 20.52 -8.55
C ALA A 193 -4.46 19.19 -8.94
N ILE A 194 -4.72 18.16 -8.14
CA ILE A 194 -4.32 16.78 -8.44
C ILE A 194 -5.58 15.95 -8.66
N GLU A 195 -5.56 15.18 -9.73
CA GLU A 195 -6.57 14.16 -10.04
C GLU A 195 -6.07 12.78 -9.63
N MET A 196 -6.80 12.10 -8.75
CA MET A 196 -6.51 10.75 -8.27
C MET A 196 -7.53 9.76 -8.85
N LYS A 197 -7.04 8.77 -9.61
CA LYS A 197 -7.87 7.74 -10.25
C LYS A 197 -7.56 6.36 -9.67
N SER A 198 -8.44 5.89 -8.78
CA SER A 198 -8.40 4.56 -8.17
C SER A 198 -9.82 4.08 -7.84
N PHE A 199 -10.71 4.10 -8.83
CA PHE A 199 -12.09 3.68 -8.64
C PHE A 199 -12.15 2.16 -8.43
N MET A 200 -12.67 1.74 -7.28
CA MET A 200 -12.83 0.33 -6.93
C MET A 200 -14.27 -0.10 -7.24
N TYR A 201 -14.42 -1.11 -8.09
CA TYR A 201 -15.72 -1.62 -8.53
C TYR A 201 -16.51 -2.36 -7.43
N ALA A 202 -15.80 -2.97 -6.49
CA ALA A 202 -16.38 -3.65 -5.34
C ALA A 202 -16.90 -2.66 -4.30
N ALA A 203 -18.06 -2.98 -3.72
CA ALA A 203 -18.73 -2.15 -2.71
C ALA A 203 -19.53 -3.01 -1.71
N VAL A 204 -19.80 -2.41 -0.54
CA VAL A 204 -20.60 -2.93 0.58
C VAL A 204 -19.87 -4.00 1.38
N ASN A 205 -19.88 -5.24 0.91
CA ASN A 205 -19.31 -6.40 1.61
C ASN A 205 -18.97 -7.52 0.62
N SER A 206 -18.25 -8.54 1.10
CA SER A 206 -17.80 -9.64 0.24
C SER A 206 -18.96 -10.43 -0.36
N GLU A 207 -20.03 -10.66 0.41
CA GLU A 207 -21.20 -11.42 -0.06
C GLU A 207 -21.91 -10.72 -1.22
N SER A 208 -22.16 -9.41 -1.09
CA SER A 208 -22.80 -8.60 -2.13
C SER A 208 -21.94 -8.51 -3.37
N CYS A 209 -20.62 -8.40 -3.19
CA CYS A 209 -19.69 -8.35 -4.32
C CYS A 209 -19.66 -9.67 -5.10
N ILE A 210 -19.53 -10.81 -4.41
CA ILE A 210 -19.53 -12.14 -5.04
C ILE A 210 -20.85 -12.40 -5.76
N LYS A 211 -22.00 -12.09 -5.12
CA LYS A 211 -23.33 -12.22 -5.74
C LYS A 211 -23.47 -11.42 -7.04
N ARG A 212 -22.85 -10.24 -7.12
CA ARG A 212 -22.87 -9.40 -8.33
C ARG A 212 -21.96 -9.94 -9.43
N THR A 213 -20.84 -10.56 -9.07
CA THR A 213 -19.93 -11.23 -10.01
C THR A 213 -20.57 -12.50 -10.58
N ASP A 214 -21.26 -13.28 -9.75
CA ASP A 214 -21.91 -14.55 -10.15
C ASP A 214 -23.22 -14.36 -10.96
N PHE A 215 -23.63 -13.12 -11.23
CA PHE A 215 -24.84 -12.83 -11.97
C PHE A 215 -24.65 -13.11 -13.48
N LYS A 216 -24.90 -14.36 -13.88
CA LYS A 216 -24.67 -14.91 -15.23
C LYS A 216 -25.66 -14.46 -16.32
N LEU A 217 -26.60 -13.55 -16.03
CA LEU A 217 -27.57 -13.08 -17.02
C LEU A 217 -26.99 -12.06 -18.02
N ASN A 218 -25.77 -11.58 -17.79
CA ASN A 218 -25.08 -10.69 -18.71
C ASN A 218 -24.28 -11.48 -19.76
N PHE A 219 -24.44 -11.15 -21.03
CA PHE A 219 -23.65 -11.71 -22.14
C PHE A 219 -22.14 -11.45 -21.98
N ASN A 220 -21.77 -10.37 -21.28
CA ASN A 220 -20.40 -10.05 -20.88
C ASN A 220 -20.35 -9.92 -19.35
N PRO A 221 -20.04 -11.00 -18.61
CA PRO A 221 -19.98 -10.94 -17.16
C PRO A 221 -18.85 -10.01 -16.71
N THR A 222 -19.14 -9.07 -15.81
CA THR A 222 -18.14 -8.19 -15.22
C THR A 222 -17.74 -8.72 -13.85
N GLN A 223 -16.45 -8.97 -13.66
CA GLN A 223 -15.88 -9.36 -12.38
C GLN A 223 -15.68 -8.12 -11.51
N PHE A 224 -16.35 -8.08 -10.36
CA PHE A 224 -16.30 -6.93 -9.46
C PHE A 224 -15.25 -7.07 -8.35
N CYS A 225 -14.94 -8.30 -7.93
CA CYS A 225 -13.94 -8.59 -6.91
C CYS A 225 -13.35 -9.99 -7.10
N ASP A 226 -12.19 -10.18 -6.48
CA ASP A 226 -11.45 -11.42 -6.43
C ASP A 226 -11.34 -11.93 -4.99
N PRO A 227 -11.41 -13.25 -4.76
CA PRO A 227 -11.06 -13.82 -3.47
C PRO A 227 -9.58 -13.58 -3.21
N LEU A 228 -9.27 -13.08 -2.02
CA LEU A 228 -7.88 -12.91 -1.61
C LEU A 228 -7.31 -14.27 -1.19
N GLY A 229 -6.28 -14.73 -1.90
CA GLY A 229 -5.60 -15.97 -1.57
C GLY A 229 -4.37 -16.17 -2.44
N ASP A 230 -3.53 -17.10 -2.01
CA ASP A 230 -2.39 -17.57 -2.79
C ASP A 230 -2.07 -19.02 -2.37
N ARG A 231 -0.98 -19.57 -2.89
CA ARG A 231 -0.54 -20.94 -2.67
C ARG A 231 0.45 -21.03 -1.51
N ASN A 232 0.21 -22.00 -0.63
CA ASN A 232 1.19 -22.38 0.38
C ASN A 232 2.25 -23.31 -0.24
N ILE A 233 3.51 -23.09 0.13
CA ILE A 233 4.62 -23.94 -0.26
C ILE A 233 4.95 -24.87 0.90
N HIS A 234 5.00 -26.17 0.64
CA HIS A 234 5.43 -27.19 1.59
C HIS A 234 6.51 -28.06 0.95
N TRP A 235 7.51 -28.44 1.73
CA TRP A 235 8.62 -29.25 1.27
C TRP A 235 9.01 -30.25 2.35
N PRO A 236 8.74 -31.56 2.16
CA PRO A 236 9.14 -32.57 3.13
C PRO A 236 10.65 -32.86 2.96
N LEU A 237 11.36 -33.09 4.08
CA LEU A 237 12.79 -33.42 4.07
C LEU A 237 13.05 -34.82 3.48
N ALA A 238 12.15 -35.76 3.77
CA ALA A 238 12.16 -37.12 3.24
C ALA A 238 10.81 -37.42 2.56
N PRO A 239 10.74 -38.36 1.61
CA PRO A 239 9.48 -38.79 1.03
C PRO A 239 8.48 -39.19 2.11
N LEU A 240 7.25 -38.71 1.99
CA LEU A 240 6.18 -39.05 2.92
C LEU A 240 5.70 -40.47 2.60
N ASP A 241 5.69 -41.34 3.62
CA ASP A 241 5.11 -42.67 3.57
C ASP A 241 3.76 -42.64 4.30
N GLU A 242 2.72 -43.20 3.69
CA GLU A 242 1.37 -43.28 4.27
C GLU A 242 1.33 -44.11 5.56
N ASN A 243 2.32 -44.98 5.77
CA ASN A 243 2.43 -45.83 6.97
C ASN A 243 3.08 -45.13 8.17
N ASN A 244 3.71 -43.96 7.97
CA ASN A 244 4.37 -43.21 9.03
C ASN A 244 3.40 -42.24 9.71
N ASN A 245 3.10 -42.50 10.99
CA ASN A 245 2.07 -41.77 11.73
C ASN A 245 2.56 -40.44 12.35
N THR A 246 3.84 -40.09 12.20
CA THR A 246 4.42 -38.91 12.88
C THR A 246 5.15 -38.00 11.90
N VAL A 247 4.69 -36.76 11.80
CA VAL A 247 5.31 -35.71 10.99
C VAL A 247 5.54 -34.49 11.88
N ILE A 248 6.75 -33.94 11.85
CA ILE A 248 7.06 -32.66 12.50
C ILE A 248 6.86 -31.56 11.46
N MET A 249 5.89 -30.68 11.71
CA MET A 249 5.62 -29.54 10.85
C MET A 249 6.33 -28.30 11.38
N VAL A 250 7.20 -27.70 10.58
CA VAL A 250 7.79 -26.39 10.86
C VAL A 250 7.24 -25.39 9.85
N THR A 251 6.55 -24.36 10.34
CA THR A 251 5.84 -23.40 9.50
C THR A 251 6.34 -21.98 9.75
N ALA A 252 6.46 -21.20 8.68
CA ALA A 252 6.66 -19.76 8.74
C ALA A 252 5.62 -19.07 7.86
N ARG A 253 5.24 -17.85 8.25
CA ARG A 253 4.34 -17.00 7.46
C ARG A 253 5.08 -16.43 6.25
N LEU A 254 4.39 -16.32 5.11
CA LEU A 254 4.93 -15.81 3.83
C LEU A 254 4.36 -14.44 3.42
N ASP A 255 3.28 -13.98 4.05
CA ASP A 255 2.53 -12.79 3.66
C ASP A 255 2.67 -11.62 4.65
N ALA A 256 2.69 -10.40 4.12
CA ALA A 256 2.65 -9.16 4.87
C ALA A 256 1.56 -8.24 4.33
N SER A 257 0.99 -7.41 5.20
CA SER A 257 -0.06 -6.45 4.86
C SER A 257 0.46 -5.00 4.86
N SER A 258 -0.09 -4.20 3.96
CA SER A 258 0.09 -2.75 3.91
C SER A 258 -1.17 -2.09 3.35
N LEU A 259 -1.23 -0.76 3.40
CA LEU A 259 -2.34 0.02 2.89
C LEU A 259 -2.26 0.26 1.38
N PHE A 260 -1.03 0.32 0.85
CA PHE A 260 -0.75 0.71 -0.54
C PHE A 260 -0.36 -0.51 -1.35
N ASP A 261 -0.96 -0.64 -2.53
CA ASP A 261 -0.73 -1.77 -3.42
C ASP A 261 0.74 -1.86 -3.87
N GLY A 262 1.25 -3.09 -3.98
CA GLY A 262 2.63 -3.36 -4.39
C GLY A 262 3.70 -3.03 -3.34
N ILE A 263 3.36 -2.46 -2.17
CA ILE A 263 4.35 -2.05 -1.16
C ILE A 263 4.11 -2.81 0.14
N SER A 264 4.69 -4.00 0.27
CA SER A 264 4.61 -4.79 1.50
C SER A 264 5.96 -5.44 1.85
N PRO A 265 6.92 -4.66 2.38
CA PRO A 265 8.31 -5.13 2.55
C PRO A 265 8.47 -6.21 3.63
N GLY A 266 7.59 -6.27 4.64
CA GLY A 266 7.49 -7.40 5.57
C GLY A 266 8.77 -7.80 6.33
N ALA A 267 9.81 -6.96 6.40
CA ALA A 267 11.16 -7.36 6.80
C ALA A 267 11.22 -8.06 8.18
N GLY A 268 10.77 -7.38 9.24
CA GLY A 268 10.77 -7.95 10.60
C GLY A 268 9.63 -8.96 10.87
N ASN A 269 8.65 -9.05 9.97
CA ASN A 269 7.41 -9.81 10.18
C ASN A 269 7.41 -11.17 9.48
N VAL A 270 7.92 -11.22 8.26
CA VAL A 270 7.84 -12.35 7.33
C VAL A 270 9.23 -12.81 6.94
N VAL A 271 10.06 -11.88 6.43
CA VAL A 271 11.35 -12.21 5.83
C VAL A 271 12.27 -12.90 6.85
N THR A 272 12.30 -12.43 8.09
CA THR A 272 13.07 -13.05 9.18
C THR A 272 12.67 -14.50 9.42
N GLY A 273 11.37 -14.79 9.55
CA GLY A 273 10.86 -16.15 9.77
C GLY A 273 11.06 -17.07 8.56
N LEU A 274 10.86 -16.54 7.36
CA LEU A 274 11.03 -17.28 6.12
C LEU A 274 12.49 -17.66 5.86
N VAL A 275 13.40 -16.68 5.96
CA VAL A 275 14.83 -16.89 5.72
C VAL A 275 15.42 -17.86 6.74
N THR A 276 15.01 -17.76 8.01
CA THR A 276 15.45 -18.69 9.06
C THR A 276 14.94 -20.11 8.81
N LEU A 277 13.68 -20.29 8.39
CA LEU A 277 13.13 -21.60 8.02
C LEU A 277 13.86 -22.20 6.82
N LEU A 278 14.09 -21.42 5.77
CA LEU A 278 14.79 -21.87 4.57
C LEU A 278 16.25 -22.25 4.86
N ALA A 279 16.95 -21.44 5.64
CA ALA A 279 18.32 -21.74 6.08
C ALA A 279 18.34 -23.05 6.89
N THR A 280 17.40 -23.23 7.82
CA THR A 280 17.28 -24.45 8.63
C THR A 280 17.04 -25.67 7.73
N ALA A 281 16.10 -25.58 6.79
CA ALA A 281 15.82 -26.66 5.85
C ALA A 281 17.03 -27.01 4.98
N TYR A 282 17.75 -25.99 4.50
CA TYR A 282 18.98 -26.17 3.72
C TYR A 282 20.05 -26.94 4.50
N TYR A 283 20.32 -26.55 5.75
CA TYR A 283 21.31 -27.23 6.58
C TYR A 283 20.88 -28.63 7.00
N LEU A 284 19.61 -28.86 7.33
CA LEU A 284 19.11 -30.20 7.67
C LEU A 284 19.26 -31.18 6.51
N ASN A 285 18.97 -30.72 5.28
CA ASN A 285 19.17 -31.51 4.07
C ASN A 285 20.66 -31.76 3.81
N HIS A 286 21.50 -30.74 3.94
CA HIS A 286 22.94 -30.87 3.71
C HIS A 286 23.63 -31.82 4.69
N LEU A 287 23.21 -31.80 5.96
CA LEU A 287 23.75 -32.69 6.99
C LEU A 287 23.23 -34.12 6.89
N ASN A 288 22.28 -34.38 5.97
CA ASN A 288 21.54 -35.64 5.87
C ASN A 288 21.10 -36.13 7.26
N ALA A 289 20.50 -35.22 8.04
CA ALA A 289 20.20 -35.46 9.43
C ALA A 289 19.18 -36.61 9.55
N THR A 290 19.67 -37.83 9.80
CA THR A 290 18.84 -38.98 10.10
C THR A 290 18.41 -38.88 11.56
N VAL A 291 17.10 -38.83 11.79
CA VAL A 291 16.54 -38.96 13.14
C VAL A 291 16.72 -40.42 13.55
N ASP A 292 17.85 -40.72 14.21
CA ASP A 292 18.14 -42.04 14.71
C ASP A 292 17.17 -42.35 15.86
N SER A 293 16.30 -43.35 15.68
CA SER A 293 15.22 -43.69 16.62
C SER A 293 15.70 -44.34 17.92
N THR A 294 17.01 -44.32 18.19
CA THR A 294 17.67 -45.13 19.23
C THR A 294 17.99 -44.42 20.54
N CYS A 295 17.89 -43.08 20.68
CA CYS A 295 17.94 -42.44 22.02
C CYS A 295 16.56 -42.55 22.72
N GLN A 296 16.09 -43.78 22.97
CA GLN A 296 15.07 -44.08 23.98
C GLN A 296 15.75 -44.44 25.32
N SER A 297 15.69 -43.48 26.25
CA SER A 297 15.47 -43.64 27.70
C SER A 297 16.39 -44.49 28.61
N SER A 298 17.63 -44.90 28.28
CA SER A 298 18.43 -45.61 29.30
C SER A 298 19.97 -45.54 29.29
N LEU A 299 20.61 -44.54 28.68
CA LEU A 299 22.08 -44.40 28.75
C LEU A 299 22.54 -42.96 29.04
N PRO A 300 23.43 -42.72 30.04
CA PRO A 300 23.86 -41.38 30.46
C PRO A 300 24.88 -40.73 29.52
N ASN A 301 24.94 -41.15 28.24
CA ASN A 301 25.97 -40.71 27.28
C ASN A 301 25.42 -40.19 25.92
N CYS A 302 24.15 -39.78 25.80
CA CYS A 302 23.69 -39.01 24.60
C CYS A 302 24.22 -37.53 24.59
N TYR A 303 25.38 -37.24 25.20
CA TYR A 303 26.09 -35.93 25.12
C TYR A 303 27.42 -35.99 24.34
N LYS A 304 27.71 -37.09 23.66
CA LYS A 304 28.93 -37.24 22.83
C LYS A 304 28.59 -37.34 21.35
N ASN A 305 28.05 -36.27 20.80
CA ASN A 305 28.40 -35.83 19.45
C ASN A 305 28.39 -34.30 19.46
N ARG A 306 29.51 -33.76 19.93
CA ARG A 306 29.89 -32.36 19.69
C ARG A 306 29.77 -32.10 18.20
N VAL A 307 28.91 -31.17 17.82
CA VAL A 307 29.16 -30.34 16.65
C VAL A 307 30.41 -29.53 16.95
N SER A 308 31.57 -30.13 16.68
CA SER A 308 32.85 -29.43 16.68
C SER A 308 33.12 -28.97 15.25
N THR A 309 32.32 -28.03 14.78
CA THR A 309 32.71 -27.13 13.70
C THR A 309 33.09 -25.82 14.34
N GLN A 310 34.39 -25.69 14.65
CA GLN A 310 35.02 -24.39 14.68
C GLN A 310 34.74 -23.73 13.32
N ILE A 311 33.97 -22.65 13.34
CA ILE A 311 33.88 -21.71 12.23
C ILE A 311 34.49 -20.42 12.78
N LEU A 312 35.63 -20.04 12.19
CA LEU A 312 36.18 -18.68 12.22
C LEU A 312 35.24 -17.73 11.51
#